data_AF-A0A7G8XAI5-F1
#
_entry.id   AF-A0A7G8XAI5-F1
#
_cell.length_a   1.000
_cell.length_b   1.000
_cell.length_c   1.000
_cell.angle_alpha   90.00
_cell.angle_beta   90.00
_cell.angle_gamma   90.00
#
_symmetry.space_group_name_H-M   'P 1'
#
loop_
_entity.id
_entity.type
_entity.pdbx_description
1 polymer ?
#
loop_
_entity_poly.entity_id
_entity_poly.type
_entity_poly.pdbx_seq_one_letter_code
_entity_poly.pdbx_strand_id
1 'polypeptide(L)'
;MNTFMFALNGDTLLYYFPLLLVLVTFELSLSVYKSSDSQWTTKLAAGNFFVNLLWIALLLSIVFNPNLFTPEFVPYMVEIYDSTAEKITLIINLSKTAIVLAVIVTNSIDVHNAFNNIGVKEET
;
A
#
# COMPACT_ATOMS: atom_id res chain seq x y z
N MET A 1 -6.33 10.37 -28.14
CA MET A 1 -6.98 10.72 -26.85
C MET A 1 -6.38 9.80 -25.80
N ASN A 2 -5.89 10.36 -24.69
CA ASN A 2 -4.92 9.71 -23.78
C ASN A 2 -5.46 8.41 -23.14
N THR A 3 -4.96 7.27 -23.61
CA THR A 3 -5.40 5.90 -23.24
C THR A 3 -5.02 5.46 -21.82
N PHE A 4 -4.23 6.25 -21.08
CA PHE A 4 -3.70 5.88 -19.76
C PHE A 4 -4.62 6.29 -18.58
N MET A 5 -5.54 7.23 -18.79
CA MET A 5 -6.42 7.78 -17.73
C MET A 5 -7.76 7.03 -17.61
N PHE A 6 -7.87 5.82 -18.18
CA PHE A 6 -9.15 5.12 -18.25
C PHE A 6 -9.27 3.93 -17.29
N ALA A 7 -8.17 3.45 -16.71
CA ALA A 7 -8.22 2.22 -15.91
C ALA A 7 -8.80 2.46 -14.50
N LEU A 8 -8.28 3.43 -13.77
CA LEU A 8 -8.64 3.69 -12.38
C LEU A 8 -9.71 4.78 -12.27
N ASN A 9 -10.63 4.59 -11.33
CA ASN A 9 -11.64 5.59 -11.02
C ASN A 9 -11.02 6.71 -10.17
N GLY A 10 -10.92 7.91 -10.76
CA GLY A 10 -10.35 9.08 -10.11
C GLY A 10 -11.09 9.51 -8.85
N ASP A 11 -12.42 9.49 -8.84
CA ASP A 11 -13.24 9.89 -7.69
C ASP A 11 -13.03 8.95 -6.51
N THR A 12 -12.99 7.64 -6.79
CA THR A 12 -12.70 6.61 -5.78
C THR A 12 -11.32 6.83 -5.16
N LEU A 13 -10.28 7.08 -5.97
CA LEU A 13 -8.93 7.30 -5.46
C LEU A 13 -8.79 8.62 -4.68
N LEU A 14 -9.44 9.68 -5.16
CA LEU A 14 -9.43 10.99 -4.51
C LEU A 14 -10.08 10.94 -3.13
N TYR A 15 -11.08 10.06 -2.93
CA TYR A 15 -11.67 9.81 -1.61
C TYR A 15 -10.64 9.29 -0.58
N TYR A 16 -9.70 8.45 -0.99
CA TYR A 16 -8.65 7.92 -0.10
C TYR A 16 -7.45 8.85 0.06
N PHE A 17 -7.30 9.84 -0.82
CA PHE A 17 -6.13 10.73 -0.86
C PHE A 17 -5.86 11.49 0.44
N PRO A 18 -6.86 12.07 1.15
CA PRO A 18 -6.62 12.74 2.43
C PRO A 18 -6.02 11.81 3.49
N LEU A 19 -6.52 10.57 3.57
CA LEU A 19 -6.01 9.58 4.52
C LEU A 19 -4.58 9.15 4.17
N LEU A 20 -4.31 8.97 2.87
CA LEU A 20 -2.96 8.70 2.36
C LEU A 20 -1.98 9.80 2.78
N LEU A 21 -2.34 11.07 2.62
CA LEU A 21 -1.50 12.20 3.03
C LEU A 21 -1.17 12.18 4.52
N VAL A 22 -2.16 11.86 5.36
CA VAL A 22 -1.95 11.74 6.81
C VAL A 22 -0.95 10.63 7.12
N LEU A 23 -1.11 9.43 6.53
CA LEU A 23 -0.21 8.30 6.77
C LEU A 23 1.22 8.60 6.31
N VAL A 24 1.40 9.17 5.11
CA VAL A 24 2.71 9.59 4.61
C VAL A 24 3.36 10.60 5.57
N THR A 25 2.59 11.58 6.05
CA THR A 25 3.11 12.59 6.98
C THR A 25 3.57 11.94 8.29
N PHE A 26 2.80 10.98 8.82
CA PHE A 26 3.18 10.22 10.01
C PHE A 26 4.46 9.41 9.79
N GLU A 27 4.54 8.67 8.68
CA GLU A 27 5.71 7.85 8.35
C GLU A 27 6.98 8.68 8.17
N LEU A 28 6.88 9.82 7.48
CA LEU A 28 7.97 10.78 7.34
C LEU A 28 8.37 11.36 8.70
N SER A 29 7.41 11.70 9.55
CA SER A 29 7.68 12.23 10.89
C SER A 29 8.42 11.22 11.77
N LEU A 30 8.00 9.94 11.74
CA LEU A 30 8.71 8.86 12.45
C LEU A 30 10.11 8.64 11.89
N SER A 31 10.28 8.72 10.56
CA SER A 31 11.58 8.57 9.89
C SER A 31 12.54 9.70 10.25
N VAL A 32 12.06 10.95 10.31
CA VAL A 32 12.84 12.11 10.75
C VAL A 32 13.18 12.00 12.23
N TYR A 33 12.21 11.63 13.07
CA TYR A 33 12.42 11.43 14.51
C TYR A 33 13.51 10.38 14.78
N LYS A 34 13.42 9.24 14.06
CA LYS A 34 14.46 8.19 14.08
C LYS A 34 15.83 8.73 13.70
N SER A 35 15.91 9.57 12.67
CA SER A 35 17.19 10.14 12.20
C SER A 35 17.82 11.10 13.20
N SER A 36 17.01 11.78 14.01
CA SER A 36 17.49 12.72 15.03
C SER A 36 18.04 12.01 16.27
N ASP A 37 17.35 10.98 16.76
CA ASP A 37 17.79 10.23 17.95
C ASP A 37 18.74 9.06 17.62
N SER A 38 18.92 8.72 16.34
CA SER A 38 19.80 7.66 15.80
C SER A 38 19.62 6.26 16.41
N GLN A 39 18.58 6.07 17.23
CA GLN A 39 18.29 4.84 17.96
C GLN A 39 16.82 4.46 17.77
N TRP A 40 16.59 3.17 17.52
CA TRP A 40 15.25 2.62 17.57
C TRP A 40 14.89 2.40 19.04
N THR A 41 13.92 3.15 19.54
CA THR A 41 13.33 2.87 20.86
C THR A 41 12.12 1.97 20.70
N THR A 42 11.76 1.22 21.75
CA THR A 42 10.55 0.37 21.75
C THR A 42 9.29 1.15 21.41
N LYS A 43 9.20 2.42 21.86
CA LYS A 43 8.06 3.31 21.54
C LYS A 43 8.03 3.66 20.05
N LEU A 44 9.19 3.92 19.45
CA LEU A 44 9.31 4.25 18.03
C LEU A 44 9.01 3.04 17.13
N ALA A 45 9.49 1.85 17.50
CA ALA A 45 9.20 0.60 16.79
C ALA A 45 7.70 0.24 16.87
N ALA A 46 7.06 0.44 18.02
CA ALA A 46 5.61 0.26 18.16
C ALA A 46 4.81 1.26 17.31
N GLY A 47 5.25 2.52 17.25
CA GLY A 47 4.65 3.52 16.36
C GLY A 47 4.78 3.14 14.88
N ASN A 48 5.97 2.69 14.47
CA ASN A 48 6.21 2.20 13.11
C ASN A 48 5.30 1.00 12.77
N PHE A 49 5.15 0.06 13.69
CA PHE A 49 4.23 -1.08 13.53
C PHE A 49 2.79 -0.62 13.33
N PHE A 50 2.32 0.34 14.13
CA PHE A 50 0.96 0.85 13.98
C PHE A 50 0.75 1.55 12.63
N VAL A 51 1.71 2.33 12.17
CA VAL A 51 1.65 2.98 10.84
C VAL A 51 1.65 1.93 9.71
N ASN A 52 2.49 0.89 9.79
CA ASN A 52 2.47 -0.22 8.84
C ASN A 52 1.10 -0.94 8.80
N LEU A 53 0.46 -1.16 9.96
CA LEU A 53 -0.89 -1.73 10.00
C LEU A 53 -1.94 -0.83 9.32
N LEU A 54 -1.86 0.48 9.53
CA LEU A 54 -2.75 1.44 8.88
C LEU A 54 -2.52 1.48 7.36
N TRP A 55 -1.28 1.35 6.89
CA TRP A 55 -0.96 1.23 5.47
C TRP A 55 -1.60 -0.01 4.85
N ILE A 56 -1.48 -1.17 5.50
CA ILE A 56 -2.12 -2.41 5.05
C ILE A 56 -3.65 -2.22 5.01
N ALA A 57 -4.25 -1.66 6.05
CA ALA A 57 -5.69 -1.43 6.10
C ALA A 57 -6.19 -0.47 5.00
N LEU A 58 -5.45 0.61 4.74
CA LEU A 58 -5.73 1.54 3.66
C LEU A 58 -5.65 0.84 2.30
N LEU A 59 -4.57 0.09 2.04
CA LEU A 59 -4.40 -0.64 0.79
C LEU A 59 -5.53 -1.64 0.56
N LEU A 60 -5.89 -2.43 1.58
CA LEU A 60 -7.01 -3.38 1.49
C LEU A 60 -8.31 -2.65 1.13
N SER A 61 -8.57 -1.51 1.76
CA SER A 61 -9.75 -0.69 1.48
C SER A 61 -9.80 -0.21 0.03
N ILE A 62 -8.66 0.18 -0.55
CA ILE A 62 -8.54 0.62 -1.94
C ILE A 62 -8.69 -0.57 -2.90
N VAL A 63 -7.92 -1.63 -2.69
CA VAL A 63 -7.82 -2.79 -3.59
C VAL A 63 -9.15 -3.54 -3.70
N PHE A 64 -9.85 -3.70 -2.58
CA PHE A 64 -11.15 -4.36 -2.53
C PHE A 64 -12.33 -3.42 -2.80
N ASN A 65 -12.09 -2.14 -3.09
CA ASN A 65 -13.16 -1.24 -3.53
C ASN A 65 -13.69 -1.70 -4.90
N PRO A 66 -15.01 -1.97 -5.04
CA PRO A 66 -15.59 -2.39 -6.31
C PRO A 66 -15.50 -1.31 -7.39
N ASN A 67 -15.45 -0.04 -6.98
CA ASN A 67 -15.34 1.11 -7.87
C ASN A 67 -13.88 1.54 -8.08
N LEU A 68 -12.89 0.69 -7.77
CA LEU A 68 -11.48 1.01 -7.99
C LEU A 68 -11.17 1.23 -9.48
N PHE A 69 -11.73 0.37 -10.34
CA PHE A 69 -11.60 0.49 -11.78
C PHE A 69 -12.83 1.17 -12.36
N THR A 70 -12.66 1.83 -13.51
CA THR A 70 -13.80 2.35 -14.27
C THR A 70 -14.65 1.19 -14.83
N PRO A 71 -15.96 1.38 -15.04
CA PRO A 71 -16.84 0.35 -15.60
C PRO A 71 -16.36 -0.20 -16.95
N GLU A 72 -15.67 0.62 -17.73
CA GLU A 72 -15.24 0.30 -19.09
C GLU A 72 -13.85 -0.36 -19.15
N PHE A 73 -13.13 -0.43 -18.03
CA PHE A 73 -11.78 -1.00 -17.98
C PHE A 73 -11.73 -2.48 -18.39
N VAL A 74 -12.64 -3.32 -17.86
CA VAL A 74 -12.68 -4.75 -18.20
C VAL A 74 -13.04 -4.98 -19.68
N PRO A 75 -14.11 -4.37 -20.23
CA PRO A 75 -14.41 -4.44 -21.66
C PRO A 75 -13.23 -4.04 -22.57
N TYR A 76 -12.54 -2.95 -22.23
CA TYR A 76 -11.37 -2.48 -22.98
C TYR A 76 -10.22 -3.52 -22.99
N MET A 77 -9.93 -4.12 -21.84
CA MET A 77 -8.91 -5.16 -21.74
C MET A 77 -9.31 -6.44 -22.48
N VAL A 78 -10.60 -6.79 -22.49
CA VAL A 78 -11.13 -7.91 -23.27
C VAL A 78 -10.88 -7.72 -24.76
N GLU A 79 -11.13 -6.51 -25.28
CA GLU A 79 -10.92 -6.16 -26.68
C GLU A 79 -9.43 -6.21 -27.08
N ILE A 80 -8.54 -5.60 -26.28
CA ILE A 80 -7.11 -5.54 -26.59
C ILE A 80 -6.46 -6.92 -26.61
N TYR A 81 -6.82 -7.77 -25.64
CA TYR A 81 -6.18 -9.07 -25.46
C TYR A 81 -6.92 -10.20 -26.18
N ASP A 82 -7.95 -9.89 -26.97
CA ASP A 82 -8.84 -10.87 -27.63
C ASP A 82 -9.20 -12.02 -26.68
N SER A 83 -9.70 -11.64 -25.50
CA SER A 83 -9.88 -12.56 -24.37
C SER A 83 -11.33 -12.60 -23.91
N THR A 84 -11.59 -13.25 -22.77
CA THR A 84 -12.92 -13.25 -22.14
C THR A 84 -12.91 -12.39 -20.88
N ALA A 85 -14.06 -11.81 -20.54
CA ALA A 85 -14.20 -11.03 -19.30
C ALA A 85 -13.83 -11.84 -18.05
N GLU A 86 -14.12 -13.15 -18.06
CA GLU A 86 -13.75 -14.07 -16.99
C GLU A 86 -12.23 -14.18 -16.82
N LYS A 87 -11.48 -14.40 -17.90
CA LYS A 87 -10.01 -14.48 -17.86
C LYS A 87 -9.38 -13.16 -17.41
N ILE A 88 -9.86 -12.04 -17.94
CA ILE A 88 -9.38 -10.71 -17.55
C ILE A 88 -9.66 -10.43 -16.07
N THR A 89 -10.86 -10.73 -15.59
CA THR A 89 -11.24 -10.55 -14.18
C THR A 89 -10.40 -11.43 -13.25
N LEU A 90 -10.13 -12.68 -13.65
CA LEU A 90 -9.24 -13.57 -12.92
C LEU A 90 -7.84 -12.98 -12.79
N ILE A 91 -7.27 -12.49 -13.90
CA ILE A 91 -5.94 -11.86 -13.90
C ILE A 91 -5.93 -10.64 -12.97
N ILE A 92 -6.94 -9.77 -13.06
CA ILE A 92 -7.07 -8.60 -12.17
C ILE A 92 -7.09 -9.05 -10.70
N ASN A 93 -7.87 -10.06 -10.35
CA ASN A 93 -7.96 -10.56 -8.98
C ASN A 93 -6.64 -11.18 -8.48
N LEU A 94 -5.91 -11.89 -9.35
CA LEU A 94 -4.58 -12.39 -9.05
C LEU A 94 -3.59 -11.25 -8.83
N SER A 95 -3.62 -10.21 -9.66
CA SER A 95 -2.79 -9.02 -9.49
C SER A 95 -3.09 -8.29 -8.18
N LYS A 96 -4.37 -8.09 -7.85
CA LYS A 96 -4.80 -7.51 -6.56
C LYS A 96 -4.23 -8.31 -5.39
N THR A 97 -4.36 -9.63 -5.44
CA THR A 97 -3.88 -10.54 -4.39
C THR A 97 -2.35 -10.48 -4.26
N ALA A 98 -1.62 -10.50 -5.38
CA ALA A 98 -0.17 -10.41 -5.38
C ALA A 98 0.33 -9.09 -4.77
N ILE A 99 -0.32 -7.97 -5.08
CA ILE A 99 0.02 -6.65 -4.51
C ILE A 99 -0.20 -6.64 -3.00
N VAL A 100 -1.34 -7.14 -2.53
CA VAL A 100 -1.64 -7.23 -1.08
C VAL A 100 -0.61 -8.08 -0.36
N LEU A 101 -0.27 -9.25 -0.91
CA LEU A 101 0.74 -10.14 -0.32
C LEU A 101 2.12 -9.47 -0.28
N ALA A 102 2.55 -8.83 -1.36
CA ALA A 102 3.83 -8.13 -1.41
C ALA A 102 3.92 -7.05 -0.33
N VAL A 103 2.85 -6.26 -0.14
CA VAL A 103 2.82 -5.21 0.88
C VAL A 103 2.84 -5.78 2.29
N ILE A 104 2.11 -6.87 2.56
CA ILE A 104 2.15 -7.53 3.86
C ILE A 104 3.57 -8.02 4.17
N VAL A 105 4.25 -8.64 3.19
CA VAL A 105 5.61 -9.12 3.35
C VAL A 105 6.58 -7.97 3.62
N THR A 106 6.53 -6.89 2.84
CA THR A 106 7.44 -5.74 3.03
C THR A 106 7.22 -5.06 4.37
N ASN A 107 5.96 -4.86 4.79
CA ASN A 107 5.62 -4.27 6.09
C ASN A 107 6.09 -5.19 7.23
N SER A 108 5.95 -6.51 7.09
CA SER A 108 6.43 -7.47 8.08
C SER A 108 7.96 -7.41 8.24
N ILE A 109 8.69 -7.29 7.13
CA ILE A 109 10.15 -7.11 7.14
C ILE A 109 10.54 -5.80 7.80
N ASP A 110 9.87 -4.70 7.46
CA ASP A 110 10.14 -3.38 8.04
C ASP A 110 9.92 -3.37 9.55
N VAL A 111 8.82 -3.95 10.01
CA VAL A 111 8.51 -4.11 11.44
C VAL A 111 9.57 -4.97 12.13
N HIS A 112 9.93 -6.12 11.55
CA HIS A 112 10.96 -6.98 12.13
C HIS A 112 12.30 -6.25 12.26
N ASN A 113 12.70 -5.51 11.23
CA ASN A 113 13.92 -4.70 11.24
C ASN A 113 13.85 -3.60 12.31
N ALA A 114 12.70 -2.94 12.48
CA ALA A 114 12.52 -1.91 13.50
C ALA A 114 12.75 -2.46 14.91
N PHE A 115 12.21 -3.63 15.23
CA PHE A 115 12.40 -4.27 16.55
C PHE A 115 13.79 -4.84 16.75
N ASN A 116 14.39 -5.47 15.73
CA ASN A 116 15.73 -6.05 15.83
C ASN A 116 16.80 -4.97 16.09
N ASN A 117 16.62 -3.77 15.55
CA ASN A 117 17.57 -2.68 15.71
C ASN A 117 17.49 -1.96 17.07
N ILE A 118 16.57 -2.34 17.98
CA ILE A 118 16.48 -1.75 19.33
C ILE A 118 17.72 -2.13 20.16
N GLY A 119 18.15 -3.40 20.14
CA GLY A 119 19.21 -3.92 21.03
C GLY A 119 20.64 -3.78 20.53
N VAL A 120 20.85 -3.48 19.24
CA VAL A 120 22.21 -3.49 18.63
C VAL A 120 23.05 -2.25 18.99
N LYS A 121 22.47 -1.22 19.63
CA LYS A 121 23.17 0.04 19.96
C LYS A 121 23.27 0.37 21.45
N GLU A 122 22.78 -0.48 22.36
CA GLU A 122 23.02 -0.33 23.81
C GLU A 122 24.41 -0.84 24.24
N GLU A 123 25.12 -1.57 23.37
CA GLU A 123 26.43 -2.18 23.65
C GLU A 123 27.65 -1.41 23.07
N THR A 124 27.45 -0.20 22.53
CA THR A 124 28.52 0.68 22.00
C THR A 124 28.50 2.05 22.63
#